data_AF-A0A351C1B7-F1
#
_entry.id   AF-A0A351C1B7-F1
#
_cell.length_a   1.000
_cell.length_b   1.000
_cell.length_c   1.000
_cell.angle_alpha   90.00
_cell.angle_beta   90.00
_cell.angle_gamma   90.00
#
_symmetry.space_group_name_H-M   'P 1'
#
loop_
_entity.id
_entity.type
_entity.pdbx_description
1 polymer ?
#
loop_
_entity_poly.entity_id
_entity_poly.type
_entity_poly.pdbx_seq_one_letter_code
_entity_poly.pdbx_strand_id
1 'polypeptide(L)'
;SLNRLSDNILSTSFPKILEDEYSKLKSISIDYGVMEKSEKVFIIRSHFGWNDVGAWDEVYNIKEKDPDGNVRQGMTITHHSKNCLIINDLKIVAAVGVEDLLIINTENGLLICKKGEAQKVKDVVDYLRRKGMDQYL
;
A
#
# COMPACT_ATOMS: atom_id res chain seq x y z
N SER A 1 -4.77 -30.58 8.36
CA SER A 1 -5.27 -30.68 6.97
C SER A 1 -6.45 -29.73 6.81
N LEU A 2 -6.80 -29.38 5.56
CA LEU A 2 -8.00 -28.57 5.28
C LEU A 2 -9.29 -29.20 5.84
N ASN A 3 -9.39 -30.53 5.86
CA ASN A 3 -10.51 -31.24 6.46
C ASN A 3 -10.62 -30.95 7.97
N ARG A 4 -9.50 -30.93 8.70
CA ARG A 4 -9.47 -30.60 10.13
C ARG A 4 -9.98 -29.18 10.40
N LEU A 5 -9.72 -28.23 9.49
CA LEU A 5 -10.27 -26.87 9.59
C LEU A 5 -11.78 -26.86 9.33
N SER A 6 -12.23 -27.54 8.26
CA SER A 6 -13.64 -27.67 7.92
C SER A 6 -14.46 -28.27 9.05
N ASP A 7 -13.98 -29.36 9.65
CA ASP A 7 -14.69 -30.09 10.69
C ASP A 7 -14.82 -29.30 12.01
N ASN A 8 -13.98 -28.28 12.20
CA ASN A 8 -13.91 -27.50 13.44
C ASN A 8 -14.29 -26.03 13.26
N ILE A 9 -14.82 -25.62 12.10
CA ILE A 9 -15.02 -24.20 11.75
C ILE A 9 -15.94 -23.43 12.72
N LEU A 10 -16.87 -24.13 13.37
CA LEU A 10 -17.81 -23.56 14.37
C LEU A 10 -17.40 -23.87 15.82
N SER A 11 -16.26 -24.52 16.03
CA SER A 11 -15.80 -24.90 17.36
C SER A 11 -15.04 -23.77 18.05
N THR A 12 -15.04 -23.79 19.38
CA THR A 12 -14.24 -22.85 20.20
C THR A 12 -12.74 -23.07 20.07
N SER A 13 -12.31 -24.26 19.61
CA SER A 13 -10.91 -24.60 19.37
C SER A 13 -10.43 -24.17 17.97
N PHE A 14 -11.32 -23.67 17.11
CA PHE A 14 -10.99 -23.27 15.74
C PHE A 14 -9.79 -22.31 15.63
N PRO A 15 -9.65 -21.24 16.44
CA PRO A 15 -8.53 -20.32 16.30
C PRO A 15 -7.16 -21.00 16.45
N LYS A 16 -7.05 -21.92 17.41
CA LYS A 16 -5.81 -22.68 17.64
C LYS A 16 -5.55 -23.68 16.52
N ILE A 17 -6.59 -24.37 16.05
CA ILE A 17 -6.47 -25.29 14.90
C ILE A 17 -6.10 -24.53 13.62
N LEU A 18 -6.64 -23.33 13.44
CA LEU A 18 -6.30 -22.44 12.33
C LEU A 18 -4.82 -22.08 12.36
N GLU A 19 -4.29 -21.61 13.49
CA GLU A 19 -2.87 -21.27 13.63
C GLU A 19 -1.95 -22.48 13.35
N ASP A 20 -2.25 -23.64 13.94
CA ASP A 20 -1.51 -24.88 13.76
C ASP A 20 -1.48 -25.38 12.30
N GLU A 21 -2.58 -25.21 11.57
CA GLU A 21 -2.69 -25.69 10.19
C GLU A 21 -2.21 -24.64 9.18
N TYR A 22 -2.45 -23.35 9.43
CA TYR A 22 -2.06 -22.26 8.56
C TYR A 22 -0.54 -22.08 8.52
N SER A 23 0.15 -22.26 9.65
CA SER A 23 1.62 -22.21 9.74
C SER A 23 2.33 -23.26 8.87
N LYS A 24 1.63 -24.33 8.49
CA LYS A 24 2.16 -25.40 7.61
C LYS A 24 1.92 -25.10 6.12
N LEU A 25 1.11 -24.10 5.79
CA LEU A 25 0.78 -23.76 4.40
C LEU A 25 1.91 -22.96 3.76
N LYS A 26 2.14 -23.24 2.48
CA LYS A 26 3.07 -22.44 1.68
C LYS A 26 2.45 -21.07 1.40
N SER A 27 3.18 -20.01 1.72
CA SER A 27 2.83 -18.66 1.30
C SER A 27 3.02 -18.52 -0.22
N ILE A 28 1.90 -18.47 -0.95
CA ILE A 28 1.86 -18.38 -2.41
C ILE A 28 0.60 -17.61 -2.82
N SER A 29 0.69 -16.76 -3.84
CA SER A 29 -0.49 -16.01 -4.33
C SER A 29 -1.51 -16.94 -4.98
N ILE A 30 -2.77 -16.52 -4.98
CA ILE A 30 -3.84 -17.25 -5.67
C ILE A 30 -3.61 -17.28 -7.19
N ASP A 31 -3.03 -16.22 -7.75
CA ASP A 31 -2.70 -16.11 -9.17
C ASP A 31 -1.79 -17.25 -9.62
N TYR A 32 -0.67 -17.42 -8.92
CA TYR A 32 0.31 -18.46 -9.22
C TYR A 32 -0.14 -19.86 -8.72
N GLY A 33 -0.85 -19.90 -7.58
CA GLY A 33 -1.30 -21.14 -6.96
C GLY A 33 -2.40 -21.84 -7.74
N VAL A 34 -3.33 -21.07 -8.33
CA VAL A 34 -4.56 -21.55 -8.94
C VAL A 34 -4.80 -20.95 -10.33
N MET A 35 -4.81 -19.62 -10.47
CA MET A 35 -5.30 -18.98 -11.70
C MET A 35 -4.48 -19.34 -12.94
N GLU A 36 -3.14 -19.30 -12.83
CA GLU A 36 -2.22 -19.66 -13.93
C GLU A 36 -2.31 -21.13 -14.35
N LYS A 37 -2.83 -21.99 -13.47
CA LYS A 37 -2.92 -23.44 -13.70
C LYS A 37 -4.32 -23.91 -14.07
N SER A 38 -5.32 -23.02 -13.99
CA SER A 38 -6.70 -23.36 -14.24
C SER A 38 -7.02 -23.23 -15.72
N GLU A 39 -7.57 -24.29 -16.32
CA GLU A 39 -8.11 -24.26 -17.69
C GLU A 39 -9.52 -23.66 -17.76
N LYS A 40 -10.13 -23.33 -16.60
CA LYS A 40 -11.51 -22.84 -16.49
C LYS A 40 -11.52 -21.40 -15.98
N VAL A 41 -11.01 -20.47 -16.80
CA VAL A 41 -10.96 -19.04 -16.49
C VAL A 41 -11.79 -18.26 -17.50
N PHE A 42 -12.63 -17.34 -17.02
CA PHE A 42 -13.39 -16.40 -17.84
C PHE A 42 -13.03 -14.97 -17.42
N ILE A 43 -12.94 -14.05 -18.39
CA ILE A 43 -12.59 -12.64 -18.16
C ILE A 43 -13.76 -11.77 -18.61
N ILE A 44 -14.12 -10.78 -17.78
CA ILE A 44 -15.11 -9.75 -18.13
C ILE A 44 -14.39 -8.41 -18.17
N ARG A 45 -14.56 -7.67 -19.27
CA ARG A 45 -13.97 -6.34 -19.42
C ARG A 45 -14.73 -5.31 -18.58
N SER A 46 -14.03 -4.60 -17.70
CA SER A 46 -14.58 -3.46 -16.98
C SER A 46 -14.59 -2.20 -17.87
N HIS A 47 -15.60 -1.36 -17.68
CA HIS A 47 -15.74 -0.06 -18.35
C HIS A 47 -15.56 1.13 -17.39
N PHE A 48 -15.22 0.84 -16.14
CA PHE A 48 -14.89 1.81 -15.12
C PHE A 48 -13.38 1.86 -14.91
N GLY A 49 -12.86 3.03 -14.54
CA GLY A 49 -11.48 3.14 -14.06
C GLY A 49 -11.34 2.36 -12.77
N TRP A 50 -10.42 1.41 -12.76
CA TRP A 50 -10.03 0.66 -11.57
C TRP A 50 -8.52 0.78 -11.42
N ASN A 51 -8.08 1.01 -10.19
CA ASN A 51 -6.67 1.15 -9.86
C ASN A 51 -6.45 0.46 -8.51
N ASP A 52 -5.29 -0.17 -8.34
CA ASP A 52 -4.92 -0.88 -7.12
C ASP A 52 -4.56 0.13 -6.03
N VAL A 53 -5.58 0.60 -5.28
CA VAL A 53 -5.45 1.61 -4.21
C VAL A 53 -4.46 1.15 -3.14
N GLY A 54 -3.17 1.34 -3.41
CA GLY A 54 -2.06 0.81 -2.65
C GLY A 54 -0.75 1.56 -2.89
N ALA A 55 -0.67 2.36 -3.96
CA ALA A 55 0.45 3.25 -4.23
C ALA A 55 0.05 4.72 -4.03
N TRP A 56 0.91 5.49 -3.35
CA TRP A 56 0.76 6.94 -3.22
C TRP A 56 0.67 7.68 -4.56
N ASP A 57 1.17 7.08 -5.64
CA ASP A 57 0.99 7.53 -7.02
C ASP A 57 -0.49 7.66 -7.42
N GLU A 58 -1.34 6.74 -6.96
CA GLU A 58 -2.77 6.77 -7.29
C GLU A 58 -3.48 7.92 -6.58
N VAL A 59 -3.10 8.17 -5.32
CA VAL A 59 -3.59 9.29 -4.54
C VAL A 59 -3.28 10.60 -5.25
N TYR A 60 -2.07 10.74 -5.81
CA TYR A 60 -1.72 11.89 -6.63
C TYR A 60 -2.61 12.01 -7.89
N ASN A 61 -2.91 10.90 -8.56
CA ASN A 61 -3.69 10.91 -9.80
C ASN A 61 -5.13 11.37 -9.58
N ILE A 62 -5.78 10.92 -8.50
CA ILE A 62 -7.20 11.22 -8.23
C ILE A 62 -7.45 12.57 -7.55
N LYS A 63 -6.43 13.15 -6.90
CA LYS A 63 -6.57 14.43 -6.20
C LYS A 63 -6.45 15.62 -7.16
N GLU A 64 -7.12 16.70 -6.78
CA GLU A 64 -7.03 18.00 -7.45
C GLU A 64 -5.60 18.56 -7.35
N LYS A 65 -5.13 19.15 -8.45
CA LYS A 65 -3.77 19.66 -8.61
C LYS A 65 -3.81 21.17 -8.76
N ASP A 66 -2.82 21.85 -8.18
CA ASP A 66 -2.59 23.27 -8.42
C ASP A 66 -2.00 23.51 -9.84
N PRO A 67 -1.82 24.77 -10.27
CA PRO A 67 -1.30 25.08 -11.62
C PRO A 67 0.09 24.50 -11.93
N ASP A 68 0.90 24.22 -10.92
CA ASP A 68 2.22 23.61 -11.05
C ASP A 68 2.15 22.07 -10.98
N GLY A 69 0.94 21.50 -10.95
CA GLY A 69 0.69 20.07 -10.89
C GLY A 69 0.84 19.48 -9.49
N ASN A 70 0.97 20.28 -8.42
CA ASN A 70 1.13 19.74 -7.07
C ASN A 70 -0.23 19.44 -6.44
N VAL A 71 -0.28 18.35 -5.67
CA VAL A 71 -1.36 18.07 -4.73
C VAL A 71 -0.89 18.47 -3.35
N ARG A 72 -1.67 19.30 -2.66
CA ARG A 72 -1.32 19.83 -1.33
C ARG A 72 -2.45 19.55 -0.34
N GLN A 73 -2.14 18.83 0.73
CA GLN A 73 -3.04 18.58 1.85
C GLN A 73 -2.35 18.97 3.16
N GLY A 74 -3.01 19.84 3.94
CA GLY A 74 -2.46 20.44 5.16
C GLY A 74 -1.51 21.62 4.89
N MET A 75 -0.89 22.14 5.96
CA MET A 75 -0.08 23.36 5.90
C MET A 75 1.21 23.15 5.09
N THR A 76 1.17 23.52 3.81
CA THR A 76 2.25 23.25 2.85
C THR A 76 2.62 24.51 2.09
N ILE A 77 3.91 24.79 1.96
CA ILE A 77 4.48 25.84 1.11
C ILE A 77 5.17 25.19 -0.09
N THR A 78 4.85 25.64 -1.29
CA THR A 78 5.57 25.25 -2.52
C THR A 78 6.25 26.48 -3.11
N HIS A 79 7.50 26.33 -3.52
CA HIS A 79 8.25 27.38 -4.22
C HIS A 79 9.10 26.76 -5.33
N HIS A 80 8.74 27.01 -6.59
CA HIS A 80 9.37 26.34 -7.74
C HIS A 80 9.34 24.80 -7.65
N SER A 81 8.23 24.24 -7.18
CA SER A 81 8.04 22.79 -7.09
C SER A 81 6.93 22.34 -8.02
N LYS A 82 7.08 21.17 -8.66
CA LYS A 82 6.11 20.68 -9.66
C LYS A 82 5.76 19.23 -9.48
N ASN A 83 4.52 18.90 -9.82
CA ASN A 83 4.06 17.52 -9.91
C ASN A 83 4.26 16.67 -8.64
N CYS A 84 4.27 17.31 -7.46
CA CYS A 84 4.48 16.65 -6.17
C CYS A 84 3.16 16.32 -5.48
N LEU A 85 3.10 15.20 -4.77
CA LEU A 85 2.07 14.93 -3.74
C LEU A 85 2.63 15.33 -2.39
N ILE A 86 1.96 16.25 -1.69
CA ILE A 86 2.36 16.65 -0.34
C ILE A 86 1.15 16.48 0.58
N ILE A 87 1.20 15.46 1.43
CA ILE A 87 0.20 15.20 2.47
C ILE A 87 0.87 15.40 3.82
N ASN A 88 0.31 16.29 4.63
CA ASN A 88 0.90 16.66 5.90
C ASN A 88 -0.17 16.94 6.95
N ASP A 89 -0.13 16.20 8.05
CA ASP A 89 -1.13 16.28 9.12
C ASP A 89 -0.59 16.88 10.43
N LEU A 90 0.70 17.23 10.49
CA LEU A 90 1.38 17.58 11.75
C LEU A 90 1.94 19.01 11.82
N LYS A 91 2.81 19.36 10.88
CA LYS A 91 3.69 20.55 10.95
C LYS A 91 3.58 21.38 9.68
N ILE A 92 4.50 22.28 9.43
CA ILE A 92 4.62 22.91 8.10
C ILE A 92 5.59 22.10 7.23
N VAL A 93 5.23 21.87 5.98
CA VAL A 93 6.11 21.26 4.96
C VAL A 93 6.39 22.28 3.87
N ALA A 94 7.66 22.52 3.57
CA ALA A 94 8.08 23.39 2.47
C ALA A 94 8.81 22.58 1.40
N ALA A 95 8.30 22.62 0.17
CA ALA A 95 8.92 22.00 -1.00
C ALA A 95 9.47 23.11 -1.91
N VAL A 96 10.80 23.14 -2.08
CA VAL A 96 11.51 24.20 -2.83
C VAL A 96 12.37 23.59 -3.93
N GLY A 97 12.10 23.93 -5.19
CA GLY A 97 12.92 23.50 -6.32
C GLY A 97 12.86 21.99 -6.62
N VAL A 98 11.83 21.28 -6.13
CA VAL A 98 11.71 19.83 -6.26
C VAL A 98 10.55 19.44 -7.17
N GLU A 99 10.76 18.38 -7.94
CA GLU A 99 9.78 17.89 -8.90
C GLU A 99 9.55 16.39 -8.74
N ASP A 100 8.32 15.94 -9.04
CA ASP A 100 7.93 14.53 -9.07
C ASP A 100 8.21 13.76 -7.76
N LEU A 101 7.90 14.37 -6.61
CA LEU A 101 8.05 13.74 -5.29
C LEU A 101 6.70 13.42 -4.63
N LEU A 102 6.69 12.35 -3.86
CA LEU A 102 5.63 11.99 -2.91
C LEU A 102 6.18 12.25 -1.51
N ILE A 103 5.59 13.22 -0.81
CA ILE A 103 5.98 13.67 0.53
C ILE A 103 4.79 13.45 1.46
N ILE A 104 4.89 12.45 2.31
CA ILE A 104 3.82 12.03 3.22
C ILE A 104 4.32 12.18 4.66
N ASN A 105 3.76 13.13 5.40
CA ASN A 105 4.15 13.44 6.77
C ASN A 105 2.98 13.19 7.72
N THR A 106 3.04 12.07 8.44
CA THR A 106 2.03 11.61 9.41
C THR A 106 2.64 11.53 10.82
N GLU A 107 1.82 11.20 11.82
CA GLU A 107 2.25 10.92 13.20
C GLU A 107 3.33 9.84 13.30
N ASN A 108 3.25 8.80 12.47
CA ASN A 108 4.14 7.64 12.55
C ASN A 108 5.46 7.87 11.81
N GLY A 109 5.52 8.81 10.86
CA GLY A 109 6.75 9.10 10.14
C GLY A 109 6.62 10.04 8.93
N LEU A 110 7.79 10.27 8.31
CA LEU A 110 7.94 11.03 7.07
C LEU A 110 8.43 10.11 5.96
N LEU A 111 7.62 9.96 4.92
CA LEU A 111 8.01 9.33 3.67
C LEU A 111 8.33 10.40 2.63
N ILE A 112 9.49 10.28 1.99
CA ILE A 112 9.84 11.01 0.78
C ILE A 112 10.28 9.98 -0.26
N CYS A 113 9.57 9.88 -1.38
CA CYS A 113 10.00 9.06 -2.49
C CYS A 113 9.70 9.74 -3.83
N LYS A 114 10.35 9.26 -4.88
CA LYS A 114 10.07 9.70 -6.24
C LYS A 114 8.71 9.15 -6.67
N LYS A 115 7.93 9.95 -7.37
CA LYS A 115 6.72 9.50 -8.06
C LYS A 115 7.07 8.40 -9.07
N GLY A 116 6.25 7.36 -9.10
CA GLY A 116 6.48 6.11 -9.85
C GLY A 116 7.32 5.08 -9.09
N GLU A 117 7.74 5.37 -7.87
CA GLU A 117 8.50 4.45 -7.00
C GLU A 117 7.76 4.10 -5.70
N ALA A 118 6.47 4.44 -5.56
CA ALA A 118 5.72 4.19 -4.33
C ALA A 118 5.60 2.69 -4.01
N GLN A 119 5.67 1.80 -5.00
CA GLN A 119 5.71 0.35 -4.79
C GLN A 119 6.90 -0.10 -3.94
N LYS A 120 8.05 0.60 -4.00
CA LYS A 120 9.25 0.30 -3.22
C LYS A 120 9.11 0.67 -1.74
N VAL A 121 8.05 1.37 -1.35
CA VAL A 121 7.76 1.69 0.06
C VAL A 121 7.58 0.40 0.88
N LYS A 122 7.08 -0.68 0.26
CA LYS A 122 6.97 -1.98 0.91
C LYS A 122 8.32 -2.52 1.40
N ASP A 123 9.39 -2.29 0.64
CA ASP A 123 10.74 -2.74 1.04
C ASP A 123 11.22 -2.03 2.31
N VAL A 124 10.83 -0.75 2.47
CA VAL A 124 11.10 0.04 3.68
C VAL A 124 10.28 -0.47 4.86
N VAL A 125 8.99 -0.74 4.66
CA VAL A 125 8.13 -1.36 5.67
C VAL A 125 8.71 -2.69 6.15
N ASP A 126 9.11 -3.56 5.22
CA ASP A 126 9.72 -4.86 5.54
C ASP A 126 11.08 -4.71 6.23
N TYR A 127 11.85 -3.67 5.91
CA TYR A 127 13.07 -3.32 6.64
C TYR A 127 12.77 -2.91 8.09
N LEU A 128 11.80 -2.03 8.32
CA LEU A 128 11.41 -1.59 9.66
C LEU A 128 10.95 -2.77 10.53
N ARG A 129 10.11 -3.66 10.00
CA ARG A 129 9.69 -4.90 10.68
C ARG A 129 10.88 -5.76 11.09
N ARG A 130 11.84 -5.98 10.18
CA ARG A 130 13.06 -6.77 10.48
C ARG A 130 13.94 -6.15 11.55
N LYS A 131 13.83 -4.84 11.77
CA LYS A 131 14.55 -4.11 12.81
C LYS A 131 13.77 -3.98 14.12
N GLY A 132 12.54 -4.53 14.20
CA GLY A 132 11.67 -4.38 15.37
C GLY A 132 11.25 -2.93 15.59
N MET A 133 11.10 -2.17 14.49
CA MET A 133 10.75 -0.75 14.49
C MET A 133 9.26 -0.55 14.18
N ASP A 134 8.41 -1.45 14.68
CA ASP A 134 6.98 -1.51 14.37
C ASP A 134 6.21 -0.26 14.85
N GLN A 135 6.76 0.49 15.81
CA GLN A 135 6.18 1.76 16.28
C GLN A 135 6.17 2.88 15.23
N TYR A 136 6.87 2.71 14.10
CA TYR A 136 6.92 3.68 12.99
C TYR A 136 6.14 3.22 11.75
N LEU A 137 5.39 2.11 11.85
CA LEU A 137 4.55 1.58 10.76
C LEU A 137 3.14 2.17 10.75
#